data_AF-A0A5F0JL30-F1
#
_entry.id   AF-A0A5F0JL30-F1
#
_cell.length_a   1.000
_cell.length_b   1.000
_cell.length_c   1.000
_cell.angle_alpha   90.00
_cell.angle_beta   90.00
_cell.angle_gamma   90.00
#
_symmetry.space_group_name_H-M   'P 1'
#
loop_
_entity.id
_entity.type
_entity.pdbx_description
1 polymer ?
#
loop_
_entity_poly.entity_id
_entity_poly.type
_entity_poly.pdbx_seq_one_letter_code
_entity_poly.pdbx_strand_id
1 'polypeptide(L)' 'MPTKRGSEIGIGDVIYLGLGDRTGRVVDFKAHPRLAEMHPGLTARVAVTDRGSITIIDQQPISVPE' A
#
# COMPACT_ATOMS: atom_id res chain seq x y z
N MET A 1 -6.48 13.07 8.98
CA MET A 1 -5.99 11.74 8.59
C MET A 1 -4.47 11.78 8.56
N PRO A 2 -3.80 11.02 9.42
CA PRO A 2 -2.36 10.87 9.33
C PRO A 2 -1.94 10.29 7.97
N THR A 3 -0.73 10.60 7.53
CA THR A 3 -0.12 9.97 6.37
C THR A 3 1.09 9.17 6.81
N LYS A 4 1.30 8.02 6.18
CA LYS A 4 2.50 7.18 6.31
C LYS A 4 3.16 7.06 4.95
N ARG A 5 4.48 6.96 4.89
CA ARG A 5 5.15 6.53 3.65
C ARG A 5 4.75 5.09 3.35
N GLY A 6 4.73 4.70 2.08
CA GLY A 6 4.47 3.32 1.69
C GLY A 6 5.40 2.32 2.38
N SER A 7 6.66 2.72 2.62
CA SER A 7 7.64 1.92 3.39
C SER A 7 7.26 1.72 4.86
N GLU A 8 6.45 2.60 5.43
CA GLU A 8 6.05 2.61 6.85
C GLU A 8 4.73 1.87 7.09
N ILE A 9 4.04 1.42 6.03
CA ILE A 9 2.84 0.60 6.16
C ILE A 9 3.24 -0.81 6.60
N GLY A 10 2.64 -1.25 7.70
CA GLY A 10 2.83 -2.57 8.29
C GLY A 10 1.57 -3.44 8.22
N ILE A 11 1.72 -4.72 8.60
CA ILE A 11 0.58 -5.61 8.82
C ILE A 11 -0.23 -5.06 10.01
N GLY A 12 -1.56 -5.04 9.87
CA GLY A 12 -2.48 -4.49 10.87
C GLY A 12 -2.88 -3.04 10.62
N ASP A 13 -2.12 -2.30 9.79
CA ASP A 13 -2.48 -0.94 9.41
C ASP A 13 -3.78 -0.94 8.60
N VAL A 14 -4.64 0.05 8.85
CA VAL A 14 -5.81 0.32 8.04
C VAL A 14 -5.42 1.35 6.97
N ILE A 15 -5.57 1.01 5.70
CA ILE A 15 -5.21 1.86 4.57
C ILE A 15 -6.39 2.03 3.62
N TYR A 16 -6.39 3.11 2.84
CA TYR A 16 -7.34 3.26 1.73
C TYR A 16 -6.93 2.37 0.55
N LEU A 17 -7.93 1.70 -0.06
CA LEU A 17 -7.74 0.71 -1.14
C LEU A 17 -7.87 1.29 -2.55
N GLY A 18 -7.84 2.62 -2.71
CA GLY A 18 -8.04 3.28 -4.00
C GLY A 18 -9.52 3.60 -4.23
N LEU A 19 -10.03 3.41 -5.45
CA LEU A 19 -11.35 3.92 -5.88
C LEU A 19 -12.50 3.61 -4.88
N GLY A 20 -13.08 4.70 -4.35
CA GLY A 20 -14.10 4.71 -3.30
C GLY A 20 -13.49 4.95 -1.92
N ASP A 21 -14.26 5.44 -0.94
CA ASP A 21 -13.80 5.62 0.45
C ASP A 21 -13.59 4.29 1.21
N ARG A 22 -13.13 3.26 0.49
CA ARG A 22 -12.93 1.90 0.97
C ARG A 22 -11.59 1.81 1.68
N THR A 23 -11.67 1.44 2.95
CA THR A 23 -10.52 1.13 3.79
C THR A 23 -10.39 -0.39 3.95
N GLY A 24 -9.18 -0.88 4.16
CA GLY A 24 -8.91 -2.29 4.44
C GLY A 24 -7.75 -2.43 5.41
N ARG A 25 -7.81 -3.46 6.27
CA ARG A 25 -6.71 -3.80 7.18
C ARG A 25 -5.71 -4.65 6.42
N VAL A 26 -4.44 -4.26 6.41
CA VAL A 26 -3.35 -5.03 5.82
C VAL A 26 -3.16 -6.34 6.58
N VAL A 27 -3.19 -7.44 5.85
CA VAL A 27 -2.98 -8.80 6.38
C VAL A 27 -1.71 -9.44 5.87
N ASP A 28 -1.22 -9.03 4.69
CA ASP A 28 -0.03 -9.60 4.06
C ASP A 28 0.57 -8.63 3.03
N PHE A 29 1.82 -8.87 2.62
CA PHE A 29 2.49 -8.15 1.54
C PHE A 29 3.04 -9.11 0.49
N LYS A 30 2.86 -8.76 -0.78
CA LYS A 30 3.46 -9.46 -1.91
C LYS A 30 4.43 -8.54 -2.65
N ALA A 31 5.44 -9.13 -3.28
CA ALA A 31 6.31 -8.40 -4.19
C ALA A 31 5.50 -7.87 -5.38
N HIS A 32 5.76 -6.64 -5.80
CA HIS A 32 5.13 -6.12 -7.01
C HIS A 32 5.76 -6.79 -8.24
N PRO A 33 4.97 -7.39 -9.15
CA PRO A 33 5.49 -8.32 -10.15
C PRO A 33 6.49 -7.70 -11.13
N ARG A 34 6.32 -6.42 -11.52
CA ARG A 34 7.14 -5.79 -12.59
C ARG A 34 7.44 -4.29 -12.38
N LEU A 35 7.31 -3.75 -11.16
CA LEU A 35 7.46 -2.28 -11.02
C LEU A 35 8.89 -1.84 -11.29
N ALA A 36 9.86 -2.52 -10.68
CA ALA A 36 11.27 -2.17 -10.85
C ALA A 36 11.75 -2.29 -12.30
N GLU A 37 11.14 -3.21 -13.08
CA GLU A 37 11.41 -3.37 -14.52
C GLU A 37 10.85 -2.21 -15.34
N MET A 38 9.62 -1.77 -15.03
CA MET A 38 8.93 -0.71 -15.78
C MET A 38 9.40 0.70 -15.37
N HIS A 39 9.83 0.87 -14.13
CA HIS A 39 10.23 2.14 -13.53
C HIS A 39 11.48 1.94 -12.67
N PRO A 40 12.68 1.95 -13.29
CA PRO A 40 13.94 1.82 -12.57
C PRO A 40 14.07 2.86 -11.46
N GLY A 41 14.40 2.41 -10.24
CA GLY A 41 14.56 3.27 -9.06
C GLY A 41 13.31 3.41 -8.19
N LEU A 42 12.14 2.90 -8.64
CA LEU A 42 10.97 2.78 -7.77
C LEU A 42 10.92 1.40 -7.12
N THR A 43 10.57 1.39 -5.83
CA THR A 43 10.25 0.18 -5.08
C THR A 43 8.79 0.22 -4.65
N ALA A 44 8.12 -0.91 -4.76
CA ALA A 44 6.74 -1.06 -4.36
C ALA A 44 6.44 -2.49 -3.94
N ARG A 45 5.37 -2.60 -3.16
CA ARG A 45 4.81 -3.86 -2.67
C ARG A 45 3.30 -3.84 -2.88
N VAL A 46 2.71 -5.01 -3.05
CA VAL A 46 1.26 -5.15 -3.06
C VAL A 46 0.81 -5.43 -1.63
N ALA A 47 0.11 -4.50 -1.01
CA ALA A 47 -0.56 -4.74 0.26
C ALA A 47 -1.83 -5.55 0.01
N VAL A 48 -1.90 -6.73 0.61
CA VAL A 48 -3.11 -7.56 0.66
C VAL A 48 -3.85 -7.19 1.93
N THR A 49 -5.13 -6.89 1.80
CA THR A 49 -6.02 -6.52 2.90
C THR A 49 -7.19 -7.49 3.00
N ASP A 50 -7.94 -7.39 4.09
CA ASP A 50 -9.20 -8.11 4.30
C ASP A 50 -10.31 -7.76 3.27
N ARG A 51 -10.16 -6.68 2.50
CA ARG A 51 -11.16 -6.21 1.52
C ARG A 51 -10.67 -6.09 0.09
N GLY A 52 -9.44 -6.48 -0.20
CA GLY A 52 -8.83 -6.38 -1.53
C GLY A 52 -7.32 -6.18 -1.46
N SER A 53 -6.71 -5.68 -2.54
CA SER A 53 -5.28 -5.42 -2.58
C SER A 53 -4.98 -4.12 -3.31
N ILE A 54 -3.91 -3.43 -2.89
CA ILE A 54 -3.45 -2.19 -3.51
C ILE A 54 -1.92 -2.20 -3.67
N THR A 55 -1.43 -1.61 -4.76
CA THR A 55 0.00 -1.34 -4.93
C THR A 55 0.40 -0.13 -4.09
N ILE A 56 1.40 -0.33 -3.23
CA ILE A 56 2.02 0.69 -2.39
C ILE A 56 3.40 0.99 -2.96
N ILE A 57 3.63 2.23 -3.38
CA ILE A 57 4.96 2.72 -3.74
C ILE A 57 5.63 3.20 -2.46
N ASP A 58 6.82 2.68 -2.15
CA ASP A 58 7.44 2.86 -0.83
C ASP A 58 7.73 4.33 -0.49
N GLN A 59 8.05 5.14 -1.50
CA GLN A 59 8.35 6.57 -1.32
C GLN A 59 7.10 7.47 -1.33
N GLN A 60 5.92 6.94 -1.68
CA GLN A 60 4.70 7.74 -1.77
C GLN A 60 3.97 7.83 -0.42
N PRO A 61 3.41 9.00 -0.07
CA PRO A 61 2.55 9.12 1.10
C PRO A 61 1.21 8.40 0.85
N ILE A 62 0.76 7.66 1.87
CA ILE A 62 -0.51 6.95 1.93
C ILE A 62 -1.31 7.50 3.09
N SER A 63 -2.55 7.90 2.81
CA SER A 63 -3.52 8.27 3.84
C SER A 63 -3.90 7.05 4.65
N VAL A 64 -3.85 7.17 5.97
CA VAL A 64 -4.37 6.18 6.91
C VAL A 64 -5.57 6.78 7.65
N PRO A 65 -6.72 6.08 7.72
CA PRO A 65 -7.83 6.48 8.59
C PRO A 65 -7.38 6.46 10.06
N GLU A 66 -7.98 7.31 10.89
CA GLU A 66 -7.83 7.23 12.35
C GLU A 66 -8.45 5.95 12.93
#